data_AF-A0A4R3REZ4-F1
#
_entry.id   AF-A0A4R3REZ4-F1
#
_cell.length_a   1.000
_cell.length_b   1.000
_cell.length_c   1.000
_cell.angle_alpha   90.00
_cell.angle_beta   90.00
_cell.angle_gamma   90.00
#
_symmetry.space_group_name_H-M   'P 1'
#
loop_
_entity.id
_entity.type
_entity.pdbx_description
1 polymer ?
#
loop_
_entity_poly.entity_id
_entity_poly.type
_entity_poly.pdbx_seq_one_letter_code
_entity_poly.pdbx_strand_id
1 'polypeptide(L)'
;MWDCLERGEAPYASHLLYTQVGVLDDSDPVQRARGIEAGLLWGKHAEATVVYTDRGISGGMRQGIQRAINEGRPVEYRTLGD
;
A
#
# COMPACT_ATOMS: atom_id res chain seq x y z
N MET A 1 8.89 2.70 -5.26
CA MET A 1 8.25 2.79 -6.60
C MET A 1 9.24 2.52 -7.70
N TRP A 2 10.34 3.29 -7.79
CA TRP A 2 11.38 3.02 -8.78
C TRP A 2 11.90 1.57 -8.75
N ASP A 3 12.20 1.02 -7.57
CA ASP A 3 12.62 -0.40 -7.42
C ASP A 3 11.62 -1.40 -8.03
N CYS A 4 10.30 -1.19 -7.88
CA CYS A 4 9.29 -2.03 -8.53
C CYS A 4 9.34 -1.91 -10.06
N LEU A 5 9.46 -0.69 -10.58
CA LEU A 5 9.49 -0.46 -12.03
C LEU A 5 10.72 -1.09 -12.68
N GLU A 6 11.89 -0.99 -12.05
CA GLU A 6 13.13 -1.63 -12.51
C GLU A 6 13.03 -3.16 -12.54
N ARG A 7 12.15 -3.75 -11.72
CA ARG A 7 11.85 -5.19 -11.70
C ARG A 7 10.78 -5.60 -12.72
N GLY A 8 10.25 -4.66 -13.50
CA GLY A 8 9.16 -4.91 -14.45
C GLY A 8 7.79 -5.07 -13.78
N GLU A 9 7.64 -4.62 -12.53
CA GLU A 9 6.39 -4.69 -11.78
C GLU A 9 5.53 -3.45 -12.04
N ALA A 10 4.21 -3.57 -11.82
CA ALA A 10 3.26 -2.47 -11.91
C ALA A 10 2.76 -2.07 -10.50
N PRO A 11 3.48 -1.20 -9.76
CA PRO A 11 3.13 -0.91 -8.38
C PRO A 11 1.89 -0.02 -8.26
N TYR A 12 1.08 -0.27 -7.22
CA TYR A 12 -0.09 0.53 -6.88
C TYR A 12 0.04 1.14 -5.47
N ALA A 13 0.29 2.45 -5.39
CA ALA A 13 0.24 3.20 -4.13
C ALA A 13 -1.06 4.00 -4.01
N SER A 14 -2.07 3.37 -3.43
CA SER A 14 -3.38 4.01 -3.16
C SER A 14 -3.25 5.30 -2.38
N HIS A 15 -2.39 5.36 -1.35
CA HIS A 15 -2.25 6.57 -0.53
C HIS A 15 -1.64 7.73 -1.31
N LEU A 16 -0.73 7.47 -2.25
CA LEU A 16 -0.21 8.50 -3.15
C LEU A 16 -1.29 8.96 -4.15
N LEU A 17 -2.05 8.02 -4.70
CA LEU A 17 -3.04 8.28 -5.75
C LEU A 17 -4.31 8.97 -5.24
N TYR A 18 -4.91 8.45 -4.17
CA TYR A 18 -6.24 8.88 -3.73
C TYR A 18 -6.21 10.16 -2.89
N THR A 19 -5.07 10.55 -2.33
CA THR A 19 -4.95 11.79 -1.54
C THR A 19 -4.58 13.00 -2.40
N GLN A 20 -4.60 12.86 -3.73
CA GLN A 20 -4.42 13.98 -4.65
C GLN A 20 -5.53 15.01 -4.50
N VAL A 21 -5.21 16.28 -4.77
CA VAL A 21 -6.15 17.39 -4.65
C VAL A 21 -7.42 17.12 -5.46
N GLY A 22 -8.58 17.22 -4.80
CA GLY A 22 -9.88 16.98 -5.41
C GLY A 22 -10.33 15.52 -5.46
N VAL A 23 -9.55 14.58 -4.92
CA VAL A 23 -9.93 13.15 -4.85
C VAL A 23 -10.40 12.77 -3.45
N LEU A 24 -9.51 12.73 -2.45
CA LEU A 24 -9.84 12.55 -1.03
C LEU A 24 -8.97 13.47 -0.16
N ASP A 25 -9.57 14.03 0.88
CA ASP A 25 -8.86 14.76 1.94
C ASP A 25 -8.36 13.78 3.02
N ASP A 26 -7.05 13.61 3.13
CA ASP A 26 -6.42 12.68 4.10
C ASP A 26 -6.54 13.15 5.57
N SER A 27 -6.90 14.43 5.77
CA SER A 27 -7.17 15.00 7.10
C SER A 27 -8.61 14.75 7.58
N ASP A 28 -9.53 14.47 6.66
CA ASP A 28 -10.89 14.04 6.98
C ASP A 28 -10.88 12.52 7.31
N PRO A 29 -11.25 12.11 8.54
CA PRO A 29 -11.16 10.72 8.96
C PRO A 29 -12.07 9.77 8.14
N VAL A 30 -13.22 10.26 7.64
CA VAL A 30 -14.14 9.46 6.84
C VAL A 30 -13.57 9.22 5.44
N GLN A 31 -13.02 10.27 4.83
CA GLN A 31 -12.37 10.17 3.52
C GLN A 31 -11.09 9.35 3.59
N ARG A 32 -10.27 9.53 4.63
CA ARG A 32 -9.11 8.70 4.92
C ARG A 32 -9.46 7.21 5.00
N ALA A 33 -10.51 6.86 5.76
CA ALA A 33 -10.98 5.49 5.87
C ALA A 33 -11.42 4.91 4.51
N ARG A 34 -12.11 5.72 3.69
CA ARG A 34 -12.50 5.34 2.32
C ARG A 34 -11.30 5.07 1.43
N GLY A 35 -10.27 5.91 1.48
CA GLY A 35 -9.03 5.74 0.71
C GLY A 35 -8.25 4.49 1.10
N ILE A 36 -8.15 4.22 2.41
CA ILE A 36 -7.54 2.99 2.93
C ILE A 36 -8.27 1.76 2.40
N GLU A 37 -9.60 1.67 2.59
CA GLU A 37 -10.36 0.49 2.15
C GLU A 37 -10.32 0.32 0.62
N ALA A 38 -10.41 1.41 -0.15
CA ALA A 38 -10.28 1.34 -1.61
C ALA A 38 -8.91 0.78 -2.05
N GLY A 39 -7.83 1.14 -1.37
CA GLY A 39 -6.50 0.57 -1.62
C GLY A 39 -6.41 -0.92 -1.26
N LEU A 40 -7.00 -1.32 -0.13
CA LEU A 40 -7.02 -2.71 0.30
C LEU A 40 -7.87 -3.59 -0.63
N LEU A 41 -9.02 -3.09 -1.11
CA LEU A 41 -9.85 -3.76 -2.11
C LEU A 41 -9.10 -3.96 -3.41
N TRP A 42 -8.38 -2.94 -3.90
CA TRP A 42 -7.53 -3.08 -5.08
C TRP A 42 -6.47 -4.17 -4.90
N GLY A 43 -5.91 -4.28 -3.69
CA GLY A 43 -4.93 -5.30 -3.36
C GLY A 43 -5.38 -6.72 -3.72
N LYS A 44 -6.69 -7.04 -3.69
CA LYS A 44 -7.20 -8.38 -4.06
C LYS A 44 -6.86 -8.80 -5.50
N HIS A 45 -6.54 -7.84 -6.35
CA HIS A 45 -6.16 -8.04 -7.75
C HIS A 45 -4.65 -7.97 -7.97
N ALA A 46 -3.87 -7.64 -6.94
CA ALA A 46 -2.42 -7.55 -7.03
C ALA A 46 -1.76 -8.92 -6.80
N GLU A 47 -0.67 -9.18 -7.50
CA GLU A 47 0.12 -10.41 -7.37
C GLU A 47 0.81 -10.52 -6.00
N ALA A 48 1.20 -9.39 -5.40
CA ALA A 48 1.82 -9.33 -4.08
C ALA A 48 1.57 -7.99 -3.37
N THR A 49 1.75 -8.00 -2.05
CA THR A 49 1.94 -6.81 -1.22
C THR A 49 3.43 -6.68 -0.90
N VAL A 50 4.07 -5.67 -1.47
CA VAL A 50 5.49 -5.35 -1.23
C VAL A 50 5.60 -4.36 -0.07
N VAL A 51 6.41 -4.69 0.94
CA VAL A 51 6.63 -3.92 2.17
C VAL A 51 8.09 -3.53 2.25
N TYR A 52 8.37 -2.23 2.06
CA TYR A 52 9.71 -1.69 2.28
C TYR A 52 9.94 -1.42 3.77
N THR A 53 11.01 -1.99 4.34
CA THR A 53 11.26 -2.00 5.79
C THR A 53 12.29 -0.98 6.27
N ASP A 54 12.90 -0.22 5.37
CA ASP A 54 14.03 0.68 5.65
C ASP A 54 13.75 1.70 6.76
N ARG A 55 12.50 2.16 6.87
CA ARG A 55 12.05 3.15 7.88
C ARG A 55 11.15 2.56 8.97
N GLY A 56 11.19 1.24 9.13
CA GLY A 56 10.31 0.49 10.00
C GLY A 56 8.89 0.35 9.45
N ILE A 57 8.05 -0.38 10.19
CA ILE A 57 6.67 -0.70 9.81
C ILE A 57 5.71 0.09 10.69
N SER A 58 4.91 0.97 10.09
CA SER A 58 3.91 1.77 10.81
C SER A 58 2.68 0.93 11.23
N GLY A 59 1.83 1.50 12.08
CA GLY A 59 0.55 0.87 12.46
C GLY A 59 -0.37 0.61 11.27
N GLY A 60 -0.45 1.55 10.32
CA GLY A 60 -1.23 1.38 9.09
C GLY A 60 -0.64 0.30 8.18
N MET A 61 0.69 0.21 8.08
CA MET A 61 1.34 -0.87 7.33
C MET A 61 1.02 -2.25 7.93
N ARG A 62 1.05 -2.40 9.26
CA ARG A 62 0.66 -3.66 9.92
C ARG A 62 -0.76 -4.10 9.56
N GLN A 63 -1.71 -3.15 9.50
CA GLN A 63 -3.09 -3.46 9.09
C GLN A 63 -3.15 -3.95 7.64
N GLY A 64 -2.44 -3.28 6.72
CA GLY A 64 -2.37 -3.68 5.32
C GLY A 64 -1.72 -5.07 5.12
N ILE A 65 -0.65 -5.35 5.86
CA ILE A 65 0.03 -6.66 5.87
C ILE A 65 -0.93 -7.75 6.37
N GLN A 66 -1.59 -7.53 7.50
CA GLN A 66 -2.53 -8.52 8.05
C GLN A 66 -3.70 -8.77 7.08
N ARG A 67 -4.19 -7.72 6.42
CA ARG A 67 -5.24 -7.87 5.39
C ARG A 67 -4.75 -8.71 4.22
N ALA A 68 -3.54 -8.47 3.72
CA ALA A 68 -2.95 -9.27 2.64
C ALA A 68 -2.84 -10.76 3.02
N ILE A 69 -2.33 -11.04 4.23
CA ILE A 69 -2.24 -12.41 4.77
C ILE A 69 -3.62 -13.07 4.85
N ASN A 70 -4.61 -12.37 5.41
CA ASN A 70 -5.98 -12.89 5.56
C ASN A 70 -6.65 -13.17 4.19
N GLU A 71 -6.28 -12.42 3.15
CA GLU A 71 -6.78 -12.59 1.79
C GLU A 71 -5.95 -13.57 0.96
N GLY A 72 -4.89 -14.17 1.53
CA GLY A 72 -4.00 -15.10 0.83
C GLY A 72 -3.10 -14.43 -0.21
N ARG A 73 -2.93 -13.11 -0.16
CA ARG A 73 -2.03 -12.36 -1.03
C ARG A 73 -0.59 -12.46 -0.51
N PRO A 74 0.39 -12.89 -1.32
CA PRO A 74 1.80 -12.92 -0.94
C PRO A 74 2.28 -11.58 -0.36
N VAL A 75 3.05 -11.64 0.72
CA VAL A 75 3.69 -10.45 1.33
C VAL A 75 5.19 -10.57 1.15
N GLU A 76 5.77 -9.61 0.46
CA GLU A 76 7.21 -9.55 0.18
C GLU A 76 7.84 -8.41 0.97
N TYR A 77 8.83 -8.73 1.79
CA TYR A 77 9.59 -7.72 2.51
C TYR A 77 10.84 -7.35 1.71
N ARG A 78 11.07 -6.05 1.51
CA ARG A 78 12.19 -5.52 0.74
C ARG A 78 12.90 -4.40 1.52
N THR A 79 14.16 -4.19 1.17
CA THR A 79 15.02 -3.12 1.69
C THR A 79 15.73 -2.50 0.50
N LEU A 80 15.80 -1.18 0.44
CA LEU A 80 16.51 -0.42 -0.60
C LEU A 80 17.96 -0.12 -0.23
N GLY A 81 18.30 -0.27 1.06
CA GLY A 81 19.61 0.10 1.61
C GLY A 81 19.56 1.50 2.23
N ASP A 82 20.66 1.87 2.87
CA ASP A 82 20.87 3.22 3.43
C ASP A 82 21.20 4.26 2.34
#